data_AF-A0AAW2QXQ2-F1
#
_entry.id   AF-A0AAW2QXQ2-F1
#
_cell.length_a   1.000
_cell.length_b   1.000
_cell.length_c   1.000
_cell.angle_alpha   90.00
_cell.angle_beta   90.00
_cell.angle_gamma   90.00
#
_symmetry.space_group_name_H-M   'P 1'
#
loop_
_entity.id
_entity.type
_entity.pdbx_description
1 polymer ?
#
loop_
_entity_poly.entity_id
_entity_poly.type
_entity_poly.pdbx_seq_one_letter_code
_entity_poly.pdbx_strand_id
1 'polypeptide(L)'
;MILHLQIPFPSRHTRNTLKNHVSPLPTVTGDSGLKFRQKLLFLQSLKVNTTKALQLNPNLRAAPLSTLHSITQCLSSMGLGLSAIGRILDMYPQLLTADPYSDIYPIFDFLLHTVQLPFPEIQKSITRCPRILVSDPETQLKPTFDFLTELGFVGTNKLTSQTTLLLVSSVESTLMPKIDYLVGLGIEYEEVRNMVLRSPGLLTFSVENNYKPKAEYFLNEMNGDLEEIKRFPQYFSFSLDRKIKPRHRLLMEHGVFMSLSAMLKVSDGEFNVRLLEKRLRMAQQEGRL
;
A
#
# COMPACT_ATOMS: atom_id res chain seq x y z
N MET A 1 -54.79 -20.36 3.44
CA MET A 1 -54.64 -21.53 4.34
C MET A 1 -53.57 -21.21 5.35
N ILE A 2 -53.99 -20.73 6.52
CA ILE A 2 -53.13 -20.28 7.62
C ILE A 2 -53.39 -21.27 8.75
N LEU A 3 -52.39 -22.08 9.11
CA LEU A 3 -52.50 -23.05 10.20
C LEU A 3 -52.07 -22.37 11.51
N HIS A 4 -53.08 -22.00 12.31
CA HIS A 4 -52.93 -21.68 13.73
C HIS A 4 -52.65 -22.96 14.52
N LEU A 5 -51.51 -23.03 15.21
CA LEU A 5 -51.23 -24.05 16.21
C LEU A 5 -51.23 -23.41 17.60
N GLN A 6 -52.30 -23.68 18.36
CA GLN A 6 -52.45 -23.37 19.77
C GLN A 6 -51.56 -24.28 20.62
N ILE A 7 -50.82 -23.68 21.56
CA ILE A 7 -50.06 -24.39 22.60
C ILE A 7 -50.78 -24.14 23.94
N PRO A 8 -51.02 -25.18 24.77
CA PRO A 8 -51.75 -25.03 26.03
C PRO A 8 -50.87 -24.52 27.17
N PHE A 9 -51.46 -23.69 28.04
CA PHE A 9 -50.89 -23.25 29.32
C PHE A 9 -50.93 -24.36 30.37
N PRO A 10 -49.94 -24.46 31.27
CA PRO A 10 -50.10 -25.14 32.54
C PRO A 10 -50.23 -24.16 33.72
N SER A 11 -51.13 -24.54 34.62
CA SER A 11 -51.61 -23.86 35.81
C SER A 11 -50.56 -23.65 36.90
N ARG A 12 -50.69 -22.54 37.64
CA ARG A 12 -50.03 -22.30 38.93
C ARG A 12 -50.64 -23.23 39.99
N HIS A 13 -49.83 -23.81 40.87
CA HIS A 13 -49.97 -23.70 42.33
C HIS A 13 -48.82 -24.35 43.13
N THR A 14 -48.52 -23.67 44.25
CA THR A 14 -48.00 -24.13 45.57
C THR A 14 -46.50 -24.41 45.84
N ARG A 15 -45.95 -23.42 46.58
CA ARG A 15 -44.93 -23.37 47.65
C ARG A 15 -44.20 -24.63 48.18
N ASN A 16 -42.96 -24.32 48.59
CA ASN A 16 -42.13 -24.82 49.71
C ASN A 16 -41.18 -26.01 49.45
N THR A 17 -39.87 -25.75 49.46
CA THR A 17 -39.00 -25.91 50.64
C THR A 17 -37.53 -25.62 50.28
N LEU A 18 -36.86 -24.83 51.13
CA LEU A 18 -35.43 -24.56 51.07
C LEU A 18 -34.65 -25.87 51.31
N LYS A 19 -33.85 -26.29 50.32
CA LYS A 19 -32.74 -27.23 50.52
C LYS A 19 -31.46 -26.54 50.08
N ASN A 20 -30.59 -26.32 51.05
CA ASN A 20 -29.21 -25.86 50.86
C ASN A 20 -28.48 -26.81 49.90
N HIS A 21 -28.26 -26.37 48.67
CA HIS A 21 -27.27 -26.99 47.79
C HIS A 21 -25.98 -26.17 47.88
N VAL A 22 -24.98 -26.79 48.49
CA VAL A 22 -23.57 -26.40 48.39
C VAL A 22 -23.26 -26.20 46.90
N SER A 23 -22.91 -24.97 46.53
CA SER A 23 -22.46 -24.66 45.17
C SER A 23 -21.15 -25.40 44.92
N PRO A 24 -20.98 -26.15 43.81
CA PRO A 24 -19.68 -26.71 43.48
C PRO A 24 -18.71 -25.55 43.16
N LEU A 25 -17.49 -25.66 43.68
CA LEU A 25 -16.37 -24.77 43.38
C LEU A 25 -16.22 -24.57 41.86
N PRO A 26 -15.77 -23.38 41.40
CA PRO A 26 -15.43 -23.19 39.99
C PRO A 26 -14.30 -24.15 39.61
N THR A 27 -14.60 -25.09 38.72
CA THR A 27 -13.60 -25.93 38.07
C THR A 27 -12.63 -25.03 37.31
N VAL A 28 -11.41 -24.91 37.81
CA VAL A 28 -10.29 -24.28 37.10
C VAL A 28 -10.09 -25.03 35.78
N THR A 29 -10.35 -24.35 34.66
CA THR A 29 -10.38 -24.91 33.31
C THR A 29 -8.96 -25.22 32.82
N GLY A 30 -8.46 -26.44 33.07
CA GLY A 30 -7.13 -26.88 32.64
C GLY A 30 -6.87 -26.79 31.12
N ASP A 31 -7.92 -26.73 30.31
CA ASP A 31 -7.87 -26.65 28.85
C ASP A 31 -7.67 -25.21 28.31
N SER A 32 -8.06 -24.18 29.08
CA SER A 32 -7.98 -22.79 28.61
C SER A 32 -6.53 -22.31 28.41
N GLY A 33 -5.64 -22.65 29.35
CA GLY A 33 -4.21 -22.37 29.26
C GLY A 33 -3.54 -23.14 28.12
N LEU A 34 -3.94 -24.40 27.88
CA LEU A 34 -3.43 -25.21 26.78
C LEU A 34 -3.84 -24.64 25.41
N LYS A 35 -5.13 -24.31 25.23
CA LYS A 35 -5.66 -23.65 24.03
C LYS A 35 -4.97 -22.32 23.76
N PHE A 36 -4.75 -21.53 24.79
CA PHE A 36 -4.01 -20.27 24.67
C PHE A 36 -2.57 -20.52 24.23
N ARG A 37 -1.87 -21.48 24.85
CA ARG A 37 -0.50 -21.86 24.45
C ARG A 37 -0.43 -22.34 23.00
N GLN A 38 -1.36 -23.18 22.55
CA GLN A 38 -1.41 -23.64 21.15
C GLN A 38 -1.54 -22.47 20.17
N LYS A 39 -2.37 -21.48 20.47
CA LYS A 39 -2.50 -20.25 19.70
C LYS A 39 -1.18 -19.47 19.61
N LEU A 40 -0.45 -19.35 20.71
CA LEU A 40 0.86 -18.68 20.69
C LEU A 40 1.88 -19.45 19.85
N LEU A 41 1.93 -20.78 19.96
CA LEU A 41 2.81 -21.63 19.15
C LEU A 41 2.49 -21.51 17.65
N PHE A 42 1.21 -21.44 17.29
CA PHE A 42 0.79 -21.21 15.92
C PHE A 42 1.30 -19.86 15.38
N LEU A 43 1.11 -18.78 16.13
CA LEU A 43 1.63 -17.45 15.76
C LEU A 43 3.16 -17.45 15.61
N GLN A 44 3.87 -18.12 16.51
CA GLN A 44 5.33 -18.28 16.45
C GLN A 44 5.75 -19.07 15.20
N SER A 45 4.99 -20.08 14.78
CA SER A 45 5.27 -20.83 13.54
C SER A 45 5.20 -19.95 12.29
N LEU A 46 4.38 -18.90 12.33
CA LEU A 46 4.27 -17.87 11.29
C LEU A 46 5.27 -16.72 11.46
N LYS A 47 6.15 -16.77 12.48
CA LYS A 47 7.08 -15.70 12.86
C LYS A 47 6.39 -14.38 13.24
N VAL A 48 5.16 -14.44 13.74
CA VAL A 48 4.43 -13.27 14.28
C VAL A 48 4.90 -13.00 15.70
N ASN A 49 5.17 -11.73 16.03
CA ASN A 49 5.50 -11.33 17.40
C ASN A 49 4.24 -11.41 18.28
N THR A 50 4.17 -12.44 19.11
CA THR A 50 3.00 -12.72 19.96
C THR A 50 2.70 -11.62 20.96
N THR A 51 3.73 -11.00 21.55
CA THR A 51 3.57 -9.93 22.54
C THR A 51 2.96 -8.69 21.89
N LYS A 52 3.53 -8.27 20.75
CA LYS A 52 3.01 -7.16 19.93
C LYS A 52 1.58 -7.45 19.48
N ALA A 53 1.32 -8.67 18.98
CA ALA A 53 0.00 -9.06 18.51
C ALA A 53 -1.07 -8.97 19.61
N LEU A 54 -0.78 -9.45 20.82
CA LEU A 54 -1.70 -9.39 21.97
C LEU A 54 -1.89 -7.97 22.52
N GLN A 55 -0.91 -7.09 22.33
CA GLN A 55 -0.98 -5.69 22.74
C GLN A 55 -1.85 -4.88 21.76
N LEU A 56 -1.62 -5.05 20.46
CA LEU A 56 -2.31 -4.31 19.40
C LEU A 56 -3.68 -4.91 19.04
N ASN A 57 -3.94 -6.16 19.42
CA ASN A 57 -5.23 -6.81 19.27
C ASN A 57 -5.63 -7.54 20.57
N PRO A 58 -6.24 -6.85 21.54
CA PRO A 58 -6.66 -7.46 22.80
C PRO A 58 -7.67 -8.62 22.64
N ASN A 59 -8.53 -8.55 21.61
CA ASN A 59 -9.53 -9.57 21.30
C ASN A 59 -8.90 -10.92 20.95
N LEU A 60 -7.64 -10.92 20.50
CA LEU A 60 -6.87 -12.13 20.24
C LEU A 60 -6.81 -13.06 21.45
N ARG A 61 -6.91 -12.56 22.69
CA ARG A 61 -6.94 -13.42 23.90
C ARG A 61 -8.13 -14.36 23.89
N ALA A 62 -9.31 -13.85 23.59
CA ALA A 62 -10.57 -14.59 23.57
C ALA A 62 -10.79 -15.37 22.27
N ALA A 63 -10.15 -14.95 21.16
CA ALA A 63 -10.33 -15.59 19.87
C ALA A 63 -9.90 -17.08 19.88
N PRO A 64 -10.70 -17.98 19.29
CA PRO A 64 -10.34 -19.39 19.15
C PRO A 64 -9.22 -19.56 18.11
N LEU A 65 -8.45 -20.65 18.23
CA LEU A 65 -7.39 -20.98 17.27
C LEU A 65 -7.94 -21.15 15.83
N SER A 66 -9.19 -21.59 15.69
CA SER A 66 -9.87 -21.71 14.40
C SER A 66 -9.98 -20.37 13.65
N THR A 67 -10.10 -19.24 14.35
CA THR A 67 -10.11 -17.91 13.70
C THR A 67 -8.78 -17.64 13.00
N LEU A 68 -7.66 -17.97 13.65
CA LEU A 68 -6.32 -17.81 13.08
C LEU A 68 -6.10 -18.76 11.89
N HIS A 69 -6.60 -19.99 11.98
CA HIS A 69 -6.58 -20.91 10.84
C HIS A 69 -7.44 -20.40 9.68
N SER A 70 -8.62 -19.86 9.96
CA SER A 70 -9.53 -19.31 8.95
C SER A 70 -8.88 -18.19 8.15
N ILE A 71 -8.30 -17.18 8.82
CA ILE A 71 -7.63 -16.07 8.12
C ILE A 71 -6.38 -16.53 7.35
N THR A 72 -5.58 -17.44 7.92
CA THR A 72 -4.37 -17.94 7.24
C THR A 72 -4.70 -18.81 6.04
N GLN A 73 -5.74 -19.63 6.13
CA GLN A 73 -6.26 -20.41 5.00
C GLN A 73 -6.85 -19.51 3.92
N CYS A 74 -7.62 -18.49 4.29
CA CYS A 74 -8.14 -17.48 3.35
C CYS A 74 -7.00 -16.81 2.57
N LEU A 75 -6.00 -16.26 3.26
CA LEU A 75 -4.86 -15.62 2.60
C LEU A 75 -4.04 -16.59 1.74
N SER A 76 -3.87 -17.84 2.21
CA SER A 76 -3.20 -18.88 1.44
C SER A 76 -3.97 -19.27 0.18
N SER A 77 -5.31 -19.29 0.23
CA SER A 77 -6.17 -19.58 -0.92
C SER A 77 -6.06 -18.52 -2.02
N MET A 78 -5.67 -17.29 -1.67
CA MET A 78 -5.35 -16.22 -2.60
C MET A 78 -3.89 -16.24 -3.10
N GLY A 79 -3.17 -17.33 -2.84
CA GLY A 79 -1.80 -17.56 -3.33
C GLY A 79 -0.69 -16.98 -2.46
N LEU A 80 -0.99 -16.41 -1.28
CA LEU A 80 0.06 -15.90 -0.40
C LEU A 80 0.79 -17.04 0.32
N GLY A 81 2.11 -17.08 0.23
CA GLY A 81 2.92 -18.03 0.98
C GLY A 81 2.96 -17.70 2.48
N LEU A 82 3.18 -18.72 3.33
CA LEU A 82 3.17 -18.60 4.80
C LEU A 82 4.10 -17.50 5.34
N SER A 83 5.28 -17.30 4.72
CA SER A 83 6.19 -16.22 5.13
C SER A 83 5.61 -14.83 4.85
N ALA A 84 4.88 -14.64 3.75
CA ALA A 84 4.22 -13.38 3.45
C ALA A 84 3.03 -13.18 4.41
N ILE A 85 2.23 -14.22 4.63
CA ILE A 85 1.11 -14.21 5.59
C ILE A 85 1.59 -13.80 6.99
N GLY A 86 2.63 -14.45 7.51
CA GLY A 86 3.21 -14.14 8.81
C GLY A 86 3.63 -12.67 8.92
N ARG A 87 4.34 -12.14 7.91
CA ARG A 87 4.71 -10.72 7.86
C ARG A 87 3.48 -9.80 7.87
N ILE A 88 2.46 -10.13 7.08
CA ILE A 88 1.22 -9.33 6.98
C ILE A 88 0.50 -9.29 8.34
N LEU A 89 0.33 -10.43 8.98
CA LEU A 89 -0.34 -10.54 10.28
C LEU A 89 0.47 -9.88 11.40
N ASP A 90 1.81 -9.87 11.32
CA ASP A 90 2.64 -9.09 12.25
C ASP A 90 2.49 -7.58 12.02
N MET A 91 2.43 -7.13 10.77
CA MET A 91 2.22 -5.71 10.41
C MET A 91 0.82 -5.22 10.81
N TYR A 92 -0.20 -6.08 10.71
CA TYR A 92 -1.61 -5.76 10.94
C TYR A 92 -2.26 -6.78 11.89
N PRO A 93 -1.97 -6.73 13.21
CA PRO A 93 -2.48 -7.71 14.16
C PRO A 93 -4.00 -7.78 14.28
N GLN A 94 -4.74 -6.74 13.87
CA GLN A 94 -6.21 -6.78 13.81
C GLN A 94 -6.74 -7.89 12.90
N LEU A 95 -5.99 -8.26 11.86
CA LEU A 95 -6.35 -9.35 10.94
C LEU A 95 -6.38 -10.72 11.63
N LEU A 96 -5.68 -10.89 12.76
CA LEU A 96 -5.66 -12.16 13.51
C LEU A 96 -7.03 -12.55 14.09
N THR A 97 -7.95 -11.60 14.16
CA THR A 97 -9.33 -11.79 14.62
C THR A 97 -10.36 -11.40 13.56
N ALA A 98 -9.92 -11.11 12.34
CA ALA A 98 -10.82 -10.77 11.24
C ALA A 98 -11.61 -12.01 10.80
N ASP A 99 -12.86 -11.78 10.43
CA ASP A 99 -13.68 -12.78 9.76
C ASP A 99 -13.44 -12.71 8.25
N PRO A 100 -13.01 -13.81 7.59
CA PRO A 100 -12.76 -13.78 6.16
C PRO A 100 -13.95 -13.35 5.31
N TYR A 101 -15.18 -13.66 5.72
CA TYR A 101 -16.37 -13.36 4.92
C TYR A 101 -16.76 -11.89 4.98
N SER A 102 -16.76 -11.29 6.16
CA SER A 102 -17.11 -9.88 6.29
C SER A 102 -15.95 -8.92 6.03
N ASP A 103 -14.71 -9.32 6.35
CA ASP A 103 -13.60 -8.36 6.43
C ASP A 103 -12.62 -8.48 5.27
N ILE A 104 -12.50 -9.66 4.66
CA ILE A 104 -11.42 -9.96 3.69
C ILE A 104 -11.95 -10.21 2.29
N TYR A 105 -12.98 -11.05 2.13
CA TYR A 105 -13.55 -11.33 0.82
C TYR A 105 -14.08 -10.10 0.09
N PRO A 106 -14.70 -9.09 0.75
CA PRO A 106 -15.08 -7.86 0.06
C PRO A 106 -13.91 -7.13 -0.59
N ILE A 107 -12.71 -7.20 0.00
CA ILE A 107 -11.49 -6.58 -0.55
C ILE A 107 -11.03 -7.37 -1.78
N PHE A 108 -11.06 -8.71 -1.73
CA PHE A 108 -10.71 -9.53 -2.89
C PHE A 108 -11.72 -9.42 -4.02
N ASP A 109 -13.01 -9.38 -3.69
CA ASP A 109 -14.10 -9.15 -4.63
C ASP A 109 -13.90 -7.80 -5.35
N PHE A 110 -13.64 -6.74 -4.59
CA PHE A 110 -13.31 -5.43 -5.14
C PHE A 110 -12.12 -5.48 -6.12
N LEU A 111 -11.02 -6.13 -5.73
CA LEU A 111 -9.84 -6.20 -6.60
C LEU A 111 -10.05 -7.06 -7.86
N LEU A 112 -10.82 -8.14 -7.76
CA LEU A 112 -11.10 -9.06 -8.87
C LEU A 112 -12.15 -8.53 -9.83
N HIS A 113 -13.23 -7.94 -9.32
CA HIS A 113 -14.41 -7.61 -10.11
C HIS A 113 -14.52 -6.12 -10.41
N THR A 114 -14.17 -5.24 -9.46
CA THR A 114 -14.21 -3.79 -9.68
C THR A 114 -12.94 -3.30 -10.37
N VAL A 115 -11.77 -3.60 -9.79
CA VAL A 115 -10.47 -3.21 -10.37
C VAL A 115 -10.07 -4.11 -11.55
N GLN A 116 -10.65 -5.32 -11.64
CA GLN A 116 -10.41 -6.28 -12.72
C GLN A 116 -8.95 -6.71 -12.83
N LEU A 117 -8.30 -6.94 -11.68
CA LEU A 117 -6.96 -7.49 -11.64
C LEU A 117 -7.00 -9.00 -11.95
N PRO A 118 -6.12 -9.50 -12.83
CA PRO A 118 -5.91 -10.93 -12.97
C PRO A 118 -5.52 -11.56 -11.62
N PHE A 119 -6.03 -12.74 -11.33
CA PHE A 119 -5.79 -13.43 -10.05
C PHE A 119 -4.31 -13.48 -9.61
N PRO A 120 -3.32 -13.77 -10.48
CA PRO A 120 -1.90 -13.75 -10.09
C PRO A 120 -1.37 -12.37 -9.65
N GLU A 121 -2.01 -11.28 -10.08
CA GLU A 121 -1.63 -9.91 -9.71
C GLU A 121 -2.18 -9.50 -8.33
N ILE A 122 -3.17 -10.22 -7.81
CA ILE A 122 -3.74 -10.00 -6.47
C ILE A 122 -2.67 -10.24 -5.40
N GLN A 123 -2.00 -11.40 -5.46
CA GLN A 123 -0.91 -11.74 -4.54
C GLN A 123 0.21 -10.69 -4.56
N LYS A 124 0.59 -10.21 -5.75
CA LYS A 124 1.63 -9.17 -5.92
C LYS A 124 1.18 -7.84 -5.29
N SER A 125 -0.07 -7.45 -5.51
CA SER A 125 -0.67 -6.24 -4.94
C SER A 125 -0.64 -6.26 -3.42
N ILE A 126 -1.13 -7.34 -2.81
CA ILE A 126 -1.18 -7.51 -1.35
C ILE A 126 0.23 -7.58 -0.76
N THR A 127 1.15 -8.31 -1.40
CA THR A 127 2.53 -8.42 -0.93
C THR A 127 3.21 -7.06 -0.89
N ARG A 128 3.00 -6.24 -1.94
CA ARG A 128 3.56 -4.89 -2.07
C ARG A 128 2.93 -3.91 -1.09
N CYS A 129 1.60 -3.93 -0.94
CA CYS A 129 0.86 -3.03 -0.08
C CYS A 129 -0.15 -3.80 0.79
N PRO A 130 0.29 -4.42 1.90
CA PRO A 130 -0.64 -5.19 2.73
C PRO A 130 -1.70 -4.34 3.44
N ARG A 131 -1.50 -3.01 3.49
CA ARG A 131 -2.50 -2.05 3.98
C ARG A 131 -3.85 -2.20 3.27
N ILE A 132 -3.86 -2.71 2.05
CA ILE A 132 -5.10 -2.91 1.28
C ILE A 132 -6.07 -3.85 2.00
N LEU A 133 -5.57 -4.84 2.75
CA LEU A 133 -6.37 -5.80 3.50
C LEU A 133 -7.05 -5.21 4.76
N VAL A 134 -6.67 -4.00 5.15
CA VAL A 134 -7.25 -3.30 6.31
C VAL A 134 -7.86 -1.96 5.90
N SER A 135 -8.10 -1.79 4.61
CA SER A 135 -8.72 -0.59 4.04
C SER A 135 -10.16 -0.92 3.69
N ASP A 136 -11.07 -0.03 4.06
CA ASP A 136 -12.50 -0.23 3.83
C ASP A 136 -12.86 -0.11 2.34
N PRO A 137 -13.58 -1.09 1.75
CA PRO A 137 -13.92 -1.06 0.33
C PRO A 137 -14.75 0.17 -0.07
N GLU A 138 -15.72 0.57 0.74
CA GLU A 138 -16.71 1.59 0.37
C GLU A 138 -16.23 3.02 0.65
N THR A 139 -15.50 3.22 1.74
CA THR A 139 -15.10 4.55 2.19
C THR A 139 -13.67 4.92 1.80
N GLN A 140 -12.83 3.94 1.43
CA GLN A 140 -11.45 4.19 1.04
C GLN A 140 -11.15 3.68 -0.38
N LEU A 141 -11.35 2.39 -0.66
CA LEU A 141 -10.88 1.79 -1.91
C LEU A 141 -11.69 2.26 -3.12
N LYS A 142 -13.02 2.22 -3.04
CA LYS A 142 -13.93 2.59 -4.13
C LYS A 142 -13.84 4.07 -4.51
N PRO A 143 -13.90 5.05 -3.59
CA PRO A 143 -13.77 6.47 -3.94
C PRO A 143 -12.42 6.78 -4.59
N THR A 144 -11.36 6.11 -4.13
CA THR A 144 -10.02 6.30 -4.69
C THR A 144 -9.90 5.66 -6.07
N PHE A 145 -10.52 4.50 -6.29
CA PHE A 145 -10.60 3.88 -7.60
C PHE A 145 -11.37 4.75 -8.60
N ASP A 146 -12.48 5.34 -8.18
CA ASP A 146 -13.28 6.23 -9.03
C ASP A 146 -12.47 7.47 -9.43
N PHE A 147 -11.82 8.11 -8.46
CA PHE A 147 -10.91 9.22 -8.72
C PHE A 147 -9.78 8.84 -9.71
N LEU A 148 -9.13 7.68 -9.53
CA LEU A 148 -8.08 7.23 -10.45
C LEU A 148 -8.64 6.93 -11.85
N THR A 149 -9.86 6.41 -11.92
CA THR A 149 -10.56 6.16 -13.19
C THR A 149 -10.84 7.48 -13.92
N GLU A 150 -11.35 8.50 -13.22
CA GLU A 150 -11.55 9.85 -13.74
C GLU A 150 -10.25 10.51 -14.19
N LEU A 151 -9.15 10.26 -13.47
CA LEU A 151 -7.81 10.71 -13.83
C LEU A 151 -7.25 9.99 -15.08
N GLY A 152 -7.90 8.92 -15.55
CA GLY A 152 -7.56 8.23 -16.79
C GLY A 152 -6.86 6.88 -16.62
N PHE A 153 -6.87 6.27 -15.43
CA PHE A 153 -6.36 4.91 -15.19
C PHE A 153 -7.32 3.83 -15.75
N VAL A 154 -7.52 3.85 -17.06
CA VAL A 154 -8.42 2.95 -17.80
C VAL A 154 -7.72 2.35 -19.02
N GLY A 155 -8.32 1.31 -19.62
CA GLY A 155 -7.80 0.70 -20.85
C GLY A 155 -6.35 0.22 -20.70
N THR A 156 -5.44 0.79 -21.50
CA THR A 156 -4.01 0.48 -21.47
C THR A 156 -3.30 1.01 -20.22
N ASN A 157 -3.87 2.02 -19.55
CA ASN A 157 -3.35 2.62 -18.33
C ASN A 157 -4.07 2.12 -17.07
N LYS A 158 -4.87 1.05 -17.18
CA LYS A 158 -5.62 0.50 -16.04
C LYS A 158 -4.70 0.13 -14.87
N LEU A 159 -5.27 0.09 -13.67
CA LEU A 159 -4.53 -0.29 -12.48
C LEU A 159 -3.92 -1.69 -12.62
N THR A 160 -2.71 -1.83 -12.08
CA THR A 160 -1.94 -3.07 -12.04
C THR A 160 -1.44 -3.30 -10.62
N SER A 161 -0.81 -4.43 -10.35
CA SER A 161 -0.19 -4.67 -9.04
C SER A 161 0.86 -3.65 -8.62
N GLN A 162 1.38 -2.85 -9.56
CA GLN A 162 2.33 -1.78 -9.28
C GLN A 162 1.66 -0.49 -8.78
N THR A 163 0.39 -0.25 -9.15
CA THR A 163 -0.34 1.00 -8.87
C THR A 163 -1.47 0.82 -7.86
N THR A 164 -1.83 -0.41 -7.50
CA THR A 164 -2.86 -0.72 -6.47
C THR A 164 -2.54 -0.14 -5.09
N LEU A 165 -1.27 0.17 -4.81
CA LEU A 165 -0.90 0.91 -3.59
C LEU A 165 -1.54 2.31 -3.51
N LEU A 166 -1.97 2.89 -4.63
CA LEU A 166 -2.62 4.19 -4.65
C LEU A 166 -4.01 4.13 -4.02
N LEU A 167 -4.69 2.98 -4.08
CA LEU A 167 -6.07 2.78 -3.57
C LEU A 167 -6.20 3.00 -2.05
N VAL A 168 -5.10 2.87 -1.32
CA VAL A 168 -5.07 3.07 0.15
C VAL A 168 -4.68 4.49 0.55
N SER A 169 -4.57 5.41 -0.40
CA SER A 169 -4.25 6.81 -0.17
C SER A 169 -5.53 7.65 -0.21
N SER A 170 -5.67 8.59 0.72
CA SER A 170 -6.79 9.53 0.69
C SER A 170 -6.69 10.44 -0.54
N VAL A 171 -7.79 10.57 -1.29
CA VAL A 171 -7.85 11.45 -2.47
C VAL A 171 -7.54 12.90 -2.06
N GLU A 172 -8.31 13.43 -1.11
CA GLU A 172 -8.25 14.84 -0.71
C GLU A 172 -6.94 15.23 -0.02
N SER A 173 -6.46 14.41 0.91
CA SER A 173 -5.30 14.77 1.74
C SER A 173 -3.97 14.31 1.15
N THR A 174 -3.98 13.38 0.18
CA THR A 174 -2.76 12.73 -0.28
C THR A 174 -2.59 12.77 -1.80
N LEU A 175 -3.60 12.44 -2.61
CA LEU A 175 -3.43 12.37 -4.07
C LEU A 175 -3.57 13.75 -4.74
N MET A 176 -4.64 14.48 -4.43
CA MET A 176 -4.91 15.81 -4.99
C MET A 176 -3.80 16.82 -4.70
N PRO A 177 -3.26 16.95 -3.46
CA PRO A 177 -2.20 17.90 -3.18
C PRO A 177 -0.94 17.71 -4.05
N LYS A 178 -0.69 16.49 -4.54
CA LYS A 178 0.43 16.21 -5.45
C LYS A 178 0.16 16.69 -6.87
N ILE A 179 -1.09 16.59 -7.32
CA ILE A 179 -1.55 17.13 -8.60
C ILE A 179 -1.55 18.65 -8.54
N ASP A 180 -2.17 19.22 -7.50
CA ASP A 180 -2.26 20.66 -7.28
C ASP A 180 -0.89 21.31 -7.19
N TYR A 181 0.08 20.66 -6.54
CA TYR A 181 1.45 21.15 -6.52
C TYR A 181 2.06 21.25 -7.92
N LEU A 182 1.92 20.20 -8.74
CA LEU A 182 2.46 20.19 -10.11
C LEU A 182 1.77 21.24 -11.00
N VAL A 183 0.45 21.40 -10.84
CA VAL A 183 -0.30 22.47 -11.50
C VAL A 183 0.16 23.85 -11.02
N GLY A 184 0.41 24.00 -9.71
CA GLY A 184 0.91 25.22 -9.08
C GLY A 184 2.32 25.63 -9.52
N LEU A 185 3.09 24.72 -10.14
CA LEU A 185 4.35 25.09 -10.82
C LEU A 185 4.12 25.80 -12.16
N GLY A 186 2.89 25.82 -12.68
CA GLY A 186 2.53 26.37 -13.99
C GLY A 186 2.35 25.33 -15.09
N ILE A 187 2.25 24.03 -14.73
CA ILE A 187 1.95 22.96 -15.69
C ILE A 187 0.43 22.83 -15.83
N GLU A 188 -0.09 22.71 -17.05
CA GLU A 188 -1.54 22.57 -17.25
C GLU A 188 -2.04 21.23 -16.66
N TYR A 189 -3.26 21.22 -16.13
CA TYR A 189 -3.86 20.02 -15.51
C TYR A 189 -3.82 18.81 -16.44
N GLU A 190 -4.12 19.01 -17.71
CA GLU A 190 -4.10 17.95 -18.72
C GLU A 190 -2.70 17.37 -18.93
N GLU A 191 -1.67 18.21 -18.87
CA GLU A 191 -0.28 17.77 -18.95
C GLU A 191 0.15 17.02 -17.69
N VAL A 192 -0.27 17.48 -16.49
CA VAL A 192 -0.04 16.77 -15.23
C VAL A 192 -0.72 15.40 -15.27
N ARG A 193 -1.96 15.31 -15.75
CA ARG A 193 -2.67 14.05 -15.96
C ARG A 193 -1.84 13.10 -16.83
N ASN A 194 -1.37 13.56 -17.98
CA ASN A 194 -0.53 12.78 -18.89
C ASN A 194 0.84 12.39 -18.29
N MET A 195 1.41 13.23 -17.42
CA MET A 195 2.61 12.89 -16.65
C MET A 195 2.34 11.76 -15.64
N VAL A 196 1.22 11.84 -14.90
CA VAL A 196 0.82 10.84 -13.91
C VAL A 196 0.54 9.49 -14.56
N LEU A 197 -0.15 9.46 -15.71
CA LEU A 197 -0.42 8.21 -16.42
C LEU A 197 0.87 7.52 -16.90
N ARG A 198 1.86 8.29 -17.38
CA ARG A 198 3.17 7.76 -17.79
C ARG A 198 4.09 7.42 -16.61
N SER A 199 3.88 8.05 -15.45
CA SER A 199 4.70 7.88 -14.26
C SER A 199 3.85 7.93 -12.98
N PRO A 200 3.06 6.88 -12.67
CA PRO A 200 2.16 6.87 -11.52
C PRO A 200 2.86 7.06 -10.17
N GLY A 201 4.18 6.80 -10.12
CA GLY A 201 5.02 7.07 -8.96
C GLY A 201 4.99 8.53 -8.50
N LEU A 202 4.64 9.48 -9.38
CA LEU A 202 4.39 10.87 -9.00
C LEU A 202 3.38 10.96 -7.84
N LEU A 203 2.33 10.14 -7.85
CA LEU A 203 1.33 10.13 -6.78
C LEU A 203 1.83 9.54 -5.45
N THR A 204 3.09 9.12 -5.36
CA THR A 204 3.70 8.51 -4.16
C THR A 204 4.72 9.40 -3.47
N PHE A 205 5.20 10.45 -4.13
CA PHE A 205 6.23 11.33 -3.58
C PHE A 205 5.66 12.39 -2.65
N SER A 206 6.42 12.75 -1.62
CA SER A 206 6.06 13.85 -0.71
C SER A 206 6.20 15.20 -1.42
N VAL A 207 5.20 16.07 -1.30
CA VAL A 207 5.30 17.45 -1.81
C VAL A 207 6.46 18.18 -1.13
N GLU A 208 6.46 18.22 0.20
CA GLU A 208 7.47 18.94 0.99
C GLU A 208 8.87 18.35 0.87
N ASN A 209 9.00 17.02 1.02
CA ASN A 209 10.32 16.39 1.14
C ASN A 209 10.90 15.89 -0.19
N ASN A 210 10.13 15.96 -1.30
CA ASN A 210 10.60 15.51 -2.61
C ASN A 210 10.35 16.56 -3.68
N TYR A 211 9.11 16.96 -3.91
CA TYR A 211 8.80 17.86 -5.02
C TYR A 211 9.40 19.25 -4.85
N LYS A 212 9.12 19.95 -3.75
CA LYS A 212 9.63 21.29 -3.47
C LYS A 212 11.15 21.42 -3.64
N PRO A 213 11.99 20.66 -2.90
CA PRO A 213 13.44 20.83 -3.00
C PRO A 213 13.99 20.47 -4.38
N LYS A 214 13.36 19.55 -5.12
CA LYS A 214 13.82 19.16 -6.46
C LYS A 214 13.36 20.12 -7.54
N ALA A 215 12.15 20.67 -7.43
CA ALA A 215 11.64 21.68 -8.35
C ALA A 215 12.43 22.99 -8.17
N GLU A 216 12.65 23.43 -6.92
CA GLU A 216 13.47 24.61 -6.61
C GLU A 216 14.89 24.46 -7.16
N TYR A 217 15.55 23.32 -6.93
CA TYR A 217 16.88 23.09 -7.47
C TYR A 217 16.91 23.11 -9.00
N PHE A 218 15.93 22.47 -9.64
CA PHE A 218 15.87 22.40 -11.09
C PHE A 218 15.63 23.79 -11.72
N LEU A 219 14.66 24.53 -11.22
CA LEU A 219 14.29 25.83 -11.78
C LEU A 219 15.33 26.91 -11.46
N ASN A 220 15.84 26.95 -10.23
CA ASN A 220 16.67 28.05 -9.75
C ASN A 220 18.17 27.81 -9.94
N GLU A 221 18.65 26.57 -9.75
CA GLU A 221 20.09 26.28 -9.84
C GLU A 221 20.49 25.65 -11.18
N MET A 222 19.63 24.81 -11.77
CA MET A 222 19.90 24.22 -13.09
C MET A 222 19.42 25.11 -14.24
N ASN A 223 18.70 26.21 -13.95
CA ASN A 223 17.99 27.03 -14.94
C ASN A 223 17.13 26.18 -15.89
N GLY A 224 16.48 25.16 -15.33
CA GLY A 224 15.72 24.17 -16.07
C GLY A 224 14.36 24.67 -16.53
N ASP A 225 13.86 24.09 -17.61
CA ASP A 225 12.54 24.36 -18.19
C ASP A 225 11.52 23.30 -17.76
N LEU A 226 10.32 23.73 -17.35
CA LEU A 226 9.21 22.84 -17.02
C LEU A 226 8.87 21.87 -18.15
N GLU A 227 9.09 22.24 -19.42
CA GLU A 227 8.98 21.31 -20.56
C GLU A 227 9.81 20.05 -20.39
N GLU A 228 11.00 20.16 -19.78
CA GLU A 228 11.86 19.01 -19.55
C GLU A 228 11.33 18.11 -18.44
N ILE A 229 10.76 18.68 -17.37
CA ILE A 229 10.05 17.92 -16.34
C ILE A 229 8.83 17.20 -16.94
N LYS A 230 8.07 17.87 -17.81
CA LYS A 230 6.94 17.24 -18.52
C LYS A 230 7.38 16.05 -19.35
N ARG A 231 8.48 16.17 -20.09
CA ARG A 231 9.05 15.07 -20.89
C ARG A 231 9.59 13.95 -20.01
N PHE A 232 10.18 14.28 -18.85
CA PHE A 232 10.84 13.33 -17.96
C PHE A 232 10.38 13.43 -16.50
N PRO A 233 9.12 13.05 -16.20
CA PRO A 233 8.56 13.14 -14.84
C PRO A 233 9.30 12.25 -13.83
N GLN A 234 10.02 11.22 -14.29
CA GLN A 234 10.86 10.38 -13.43
C GLN A 234 12.01 11.15 -12.77
N TYR A 235 12.27 12.41 -13.15
CA TYR A 235 13.16 13.32 -12.42
C TYR A 235 12.93 13.25 -10.90
N PHE A 236 11.68 13.30 -10.45
CA PHE A 236 11.32 13.25 -9.03
C PHE A 236 11.60 11.90 -8.34
N SER A 237 11.92 10.84 -9.09
CA SER A 237 12.33 9.55 -8.53
C SER A 237 13.81 9.48 -8.16
N PHE A 238 14.67 10.36 -8.72
CA PHE A 238 16.10 10.34 -8.43
C PHE A 238 16.43 11.11 -7.15
N SER A 239 17.43 10.64 -6.41
CA SER A 239 17.92 11.34 -5.21
C SER A 239 18.51 12.70 -5.59
N LEU A 240 18.05 13.76 -4.91
CA LEU A 240 18.56 15.11 -5.11
C LEU A 240 20.05 15.18 -4.78
N ASP A 241 20.43 14.76 -3.57
CA ASP A 241 21.81 14.94 -3.08
C ASP A 241 22.76 13.84 -3.55
N ARG A 242 22.28 12.61 -3.80
CA ARG A 242 23.15 11.50 -4.22
C ARG A 242 23.32 11.39 -5.73
N LYS A 243 22.41 11.97 -6.54
CA LYS A 243 22.45 11.79 -8.00
C LYS A 243 22.30 13.08 -8.79
N ILE A 244 21.26 13.88 -8.52
CA ILE A 244 20.97 15.08 -9.31
C ILE A 244 22.07 16.14 -9.13
N LYS A 245 22.31 16.60 -7.90
CA LYS A 245 23.32 17.63 -7.60
C LYS A 245 24.73 17.22 -8.02
N PRO A 246 25.25 16.01 -7.69
CA PRO A 246 26.60 15.64 -8.09
C PRO A 246 26.80 15.61 -9.60
N ARG A 247 25.82 15.07 -10.36
CA ARG A 247 25.92 15.00 -11.82
C ARG A 247 25.80 16.39 -12.45
N HIS A 248 24.89 17.23 -11.97
CA HIS A 248 24.77 18.60 -12.46
C HIS A 248 26.07 19.40 -12.23
N ARG A 249 26.70 19.32 -11.05
CA ARG A 249 27.98 20.00 -10.77
C ARG A 249 29.10 19.55 -11.70
N LEU A 250 29.25 18.24 -11.92
CA LEU A 250 30.25 17.71 -12.85
C LEU A 250 30.03 18.18 -14.30
N LEU A 251 28.78 18.31 -14.71
CA LEU A 251 28.42 18.87 -16.01
C LEU A 251 28.85 20.34 -16.12
N MET A 252 28.56 21.14 -15.09
CA MET A 252 28.93 22.56 -15.01
C MET A 252 30.44 22.77 -14.98
N GLU A 253 31.17 22.01 -14.17
CA GLU A 253 32.65 22.05 -14.07
C GLU A 253 33.35 21.80 -15.41
N HIS A 254 32.69 21.08 -16.31
CA HIS A 254 33.21 20.76 -17.63
C HIS A 254 32.51 21.49 -18.78
N GLY A 255 31.58 22.40 -18.49
CA GLY A 255 30.82 23.15 -19.49
C GLY A 255 29.96 22.28 -20.41
N VAL A 256 29.56 21.09 -19.96
CA VAL A 256 28.82 20.11 -20.77
C VAL A 256 27.34 20.17 -20.46
N PHE A 257 26.49 20.25 -21.50
CA PHE A 257 25.04 20.12 -21.35
C PHE A 257 24.54 18.70 -21.68
N MET A 258 23.61 18.21 -20.86
CA MET A 258 22.85 16.98 -21.07
C MET A 258 21.40 17.15 -20.61
N SER A 259 20.45 16.56 -21.34
CA SER A 259 19.07 16.46 -20.83
C SER A 259 19.00 15.65 -19.55
N LEU A 260 17.98 15.90 -18.70
CA LEU A 260 17.71 15.14 -17.48
C LEU A 260 17.66 13.64 -17.74
N SER A 261 17.03 13.21 -18.82
CA SER A 261 16.91 11.78 -19.14
C SER A 261 18.27 11.15 -19.46
N ALA A 262 19.12 11.84 -20.24
CA ALA A 262 20.46 11.38 -20.58
C ALA A 262 21.40 11.41 -19.37
N MET A 263 21.21 12.41 -18.50
CA MET A 263 21.97 12.58 -17.26
C MET A 263 21.57 11.56 -16.19
N LEU A 264 20.29 11.22 -16.01
CA LEU A 264 19.81 10.53 -14.81
C LEU A 264 19.41 9.06 -15.01
N LYS A 265 18.98 8.64 -16.21
CA LYS A 265 18.53 7.25 -16.42
C LYS A 265 19.66 6.22 -16.34
N VAL A 266 20.89 6.64 -16.55
CA VAL A 266 22.04 5.74 -16.68
C VAL A 266 22.76 5.48 -15.36
N SER A 267 23.55 4.40 -15.33
CA SER A 267 24.48 4.08 -14.25
C SER A 267 25.56 5.15 -14.09
N ASP A 268 26.35 5.09 -13.02
CA ASP A 268 27.46 6.05 -12.81
C ASP A 268 28.56 5.87 -13.85
N GLY A 269 28.92 4.61 -14.19
CA GLY A 269 29.90 4.32 -15.23
C GLY A 269 29.49 4.87 -16.60
N GLU A 270 28.25 4.61 -17.01
CA GLU A 270 27.71 5.10 -18.29
C GLU A 270 27.61 6.63 -18.32
N PHE A 271 27.24 7.27 -17.20
CA PHE A 271 27.27 8.73 -17.10
C PHE A 271 28.67 9.30 -17.33
N ASN A 272 29.69 8.71 -16.68
CA ASN A 272 31.08 9.15 -16.83
C ASN A 272 31.60 8.98 -18.25
N VAL A 273 31.25 7.87 -18.92
CA VAL A 273 31.58 7.65 -20.34
C VAL A 273 30.97 8.76 -21.20
N ARG A 274 29.68 9.06 -21.05
CA ARG A 274 29.01 10.13 -21.81
C ARG A 274 29.62 11.51 -21.57
N LEU A 275 30.02 11.79 -20.33
CA LEU A 275 30.69 13.03 -19.96
C LEU A 275 32.03 13.16 -20.69
N LEU A 276 32.87 12.12 -20.64
CA LEU A 276 34.15 12.10 -21.34
C LEU A 276 33.99 12.23 -22.86
N GLU A 277 33.05 11.50 -23.45
CA GLU A 277 32.76 11.60 -24.90
C GLU A 277 32.36 13.01 -25.31
N LYS A 278 31.48 13.68 -24.55
CA LYS A 278 31.06 15.04 -24.85
C LYS A 278 32.21 16.04 -24.70
N ARG A 279 33.04 15.90 -23.66
CA ARG A 279 34.24 16.72 -23.48
C ARG A 279 35.23 16.58 -24.64
N LEU A 280 35.49 15.34 -25.09
CA LEU A 280 36.37 15.09 -26.22
C LEU A 280 35.84 15.73 -27.51
N ARG A 281 34.53 15.65 -27.76
CA ARG A 281 33.91 16.28 -28.94
C ARG A 281 34.03 17.80 -28.90
N MET A 282 33.86 18.43 -27.73
CA MET A 282 34.03 19.89 -27.59
C MET A 282 35.47 20.32 -27.85
N ALA A 283 36.46 19.63 -27.27
CA ALA A 283 37.88 19.93 -27.51
C ALA A 283 38.28 19.77 -28.99
N GLN A 284 37.71 18.79 -29.70
CA GLN A 284 37.93 18.59 -31.14
C GLN A 284 37.30 19.68 -32.01
N GLN A 285 36.25 20.35 -31.54
CA GLN A 285 35.60 21.46 -32.24
C GLN A 285 36.36 22.78 -32.01
N GLU A 286 36.88 23.00 -30.80
CA GLU A 286 37.68 24.17 -30.46
C GLU A 286 39.05 24.18 -31.15
N GLY A 287 39.68 23.02 -31.36
CA GLY A 287 40.96 22.91 -32.09
C GLY A 287 40.86 23.01 -33.62
N ARG A 288 39.68 23.31 -34.17
CA ARG A 288 39.42 23.46 -35.62
C ARG A 288 39.09 24.90 -36.05
N LEU A 289 39.13 25.86 -35.12
CA LEU A 289 38.98 27.30 -35.34
C LEU A 289 40.36 27.97 -35.22
#